data_AF-A0A2W0ARZ7-F1
#
_entry.id   AF-A0A2W0ARZ7-F1
#
_cell.length_a   1.000
_cell.length_b   1.000
_cell.length_c   1.000
_cell.angle_alpha   90.00
_cell.angle_beta   90.00
_cell.angle_gamma   90.00
#
_symmetry.space_group_name_H-M   'P 1'
#
loop_
_entity.id
_entity.type
_entity.pdbx_description
1 polymer ?
#
loop_
_entity_poly.entity_id
_entity_poly.type
_entity_poly.pdbx_seq_one_letter_code
_entity_poly.pdbx_strand_id
1 'polypeptide(L)'
;MTPFSLQPTLLRQSTLGKAGNYFLNEYEALRGYLEDGRFEIDNILVENDIRPTAVGRKRWLFIGHPNAGWRSAVIYSVRISARRRCLNPQTYLTDVLARRPSIKITQIHELLPGNWKPEMASP
;
A
#
# COMPACT_ATOMS: atom_id res chain seq x y z
N MET A 1 -31.37 1.77 -0.16
CA MET A 1 -31.37 3.07 -0.88
C MET A 1 -30.36 2.94 -2.00
N THR A 2 -30.80 2.72 -3.23
CA THR A 2 -29.89 2.43 -4.36
C THR A 2 -29.11 3.70 -4.75
N PRO A 3 -27.79 3.66 -4.91
CA PRO A 3 -26.96 4.85 -5.20
C PRO A 3 -27.31 5.58 -6.51
N PHE A 4 -28.16 4.97 -7.35
CA PHE A 4 -28.58 5.51 -8.65
C PHE A 4 -29.57 6.68 -8.61
N SER A 5 -30.24 6.96 -7.48
CA SER A 5 -31.25 8.03 -7.42
C SER A 5 -30.67 9.43 -7.16
N LEU A 6 -29.34 9.55 -6.99
CA LEU A 6 -28.63 10.80 -6.75
C LEU A 6 -27.85 11.28 -7.97
N GLN A 7 -28.25 10.92 -9.20
CA GLN A 7 -27.62 11.51 -10.38
C GLN A 7 -27.86 13.02 -10.37
N PRO A 8 -26.83 13.84 -10.17
CA PRO A 8 -27.00 15.27 -10.20
C PRO A 8 -27.42 15.65 -11.63
N THR A 9 -28.29 16.65 -11.78
CA THR A 9 -28.57 17.35 -13.05
C THR A 9 -27.34 18.15 -13.49
N LEU A 10 -26.17 17.50 -13.55
CA LEU A 10 -24.89 18.09 -13.87
C LEU A 10 -24.44 17.56 -15.22
N LEU A 11 -23.95 18.47 -16.05
CA LEU A 11 -23.29 18.10 -17.30
C LEU A 11 -22.14 17.14 -16.99
N ARG A 12 -22.23 15.92 -17.52
CA ARG A 12 -21.28 14.82 -17.24
C ARG A 12 -19.81 15.19 -17.48
N GLN A 13 -19.55 16.13 -18.39
CA GLN A 13 -18.21 16.60 -18.74
C GLN A 13 -17.72 17.81 -17.92
N SER A 14 -18.59 18.43 -17.12
CA SER A 14 -18.17 19.49 -16.19
C SER A 14 -17.25 18.92 -15.11
N THR A 15 -16.41 19.77 -14.50
CA THR A 15 -15.54 19.38 -13.38
C THR A 15 -16.34 18.76 -12.23
N LEU A 16 -17.48 19.36 -11.89
CA LEU A 16 -18.37 18.86 -10.85
C LEU A 16 -19.04 17.54 -11.24
N GLY A 17 -19.46 17.39 -12.51
CA GLY A 17 -20.01 16.13 -13.02
C GLY A 17 -19.00 14.98 -12.99
N LYS A 18 -17.72 15.25 -13.29
CA LYS A 18 -16.64 14.26 -13.16
C LYS A 18 -16.40 13.87 -11.70
N ALA A 19 -16.38 14.84 -10.78
CA ALA A 19 -16.21 14.57 -9.36
C ALA A 19 -17.38 13.75 -8.78
N GLY A 20 -18.62 14.08 -9.17
CA GLY A 20 -19.81 13.33 -8.77
C GLY A 20 -19.79 11.89 -9.30
N ASN A 21 -19.44 11.68 -10.56
CA ASN A 21 -19.29 10.33 -11.13
C ASN A 21 -18.18 9.53 -10.44
N TYR A 22 -17.05 10.17 -10.12
CA TYR A 22 -15.97 9.53 -9.37
C TYR A 22 -16.45 9.07 -7.99
N PHE A 23 -17.14 9.94 -7.25
CA PHE A 23 -17.73 9.59 -5.94
C PHE A 23 -18.70 8.42 -6.04
N LEU A 24 -19.60 8.42 -7.03
CA LEU A 24 -20.58 7.34 -7.21
C LEU A 24 -19.91 6.01 -7.54
N ASN A 25 -18.85 6.01 -8.35
CA ASN A 25 -18.09 4.81 -8.67
C ASN A 25 -17.35 4.23 -7.46
N GLU A 26 -16.88 5.10 -6.56
CA GLU A 26 -16.14 4.70 -5.34
C GLU A 26 -17.07 4.46 -4.14
N TYR A 27 -18.38 4.69 -4.27
CA TYR A 27 -19.32 4.68 -3.15
C TYR A 27 -19.33 3.35 -2.39
N GLU A 28 -19.25 2.22 -3.09
CA GLU A 28 -19.20 0.89 -2.45
C GLU A 28 -17.92 0.67 -1.65
N ALA A 29 -16.78 1.18 -2.12
CA ALA A 29 -15.53 1.16 -1.36
C ALA A 29 -15.59 2.11 -0.15
N LEU A 30 -16.18 3.30 -0.33
CA LEU A 30 -16.33 4.30 0.72
C LEU A 30 -17.19 3.80 1.88
N ARG A 31 -18.25 3.04 1.61
CA ARG A 31 -19.10 2.47 2.69
C ARG A 31 -18.49 1.24 3.37
N GLY A 32 -17.34 0.73 2.92
CA GLY A 32 -16.72 -0.47 3.47
C GLY A 32 -16.41 -0.37 4.97
N TYR A 33 -16.09 0.84 5.48
CA TYR A 33 -15.87 1.05 6.91
C TYR A 33 -17.13 0.86 7.77
N LEU A 34 -18.33 0.98 7.17
CA LEU A 34 -19.58 0.71 7.88
C LEU A 34 -19.79 -0.79 8.12
N GLU A 35 -19.11 -1.64 7.34
CA GLU A 35 -19.22 -3.10 7.42
C GLU A 35 -18.15 -3.68 8.35
N ASP A 36 -17.00 -3.01 8.51
CA ASP A 36 -15.90 -3.44 9.37
C ASP A 36 -15.16 -2.25 9.99
N GLY A 37 -15.29 -2.11 11.32
CA GLY A 37 -14.67 -1.02 12.10
C GLY A 37 -13.15 -1.08 12.18
N ARG A 38 -12.49 -2.06 11.56
CA ARG A 38 -11.03 -2.07 11.37
C ARG A 38 -10.59 -1.13 10.24
N PHE A 39 -11.52 -0.72 9.37
CA PHE A 39 -11.24 0.26 8.33
C PHE A 39 -11.49 1.67 8.85
N GLU A 40 -10.59 2.58 8.50
CA GLU A 40 -10.78 4.01 8.72
C GLU A 40 -11.77 4.56 7.67
N ILE A 41 -12.48 5.63 8.04
CA ILE A 41 -13.41 6.33 7.13
C ILE A 41 -12.68 6.98 5.94
N ASP A 42 -11.39 7.27 6.12
CA ASP A 42 -10.54 7.90 5.13
C ASP A 42 -9.28 7.08 4.84
N ASN A 43 -8.53 7.50 3.82
CA ASN A 43 -7.31 6.85 3.37
C ASN A 43 -6.04 7.64 3.77
N ILE A 44 -6.11 8.61 4.70
CA ILE A 44 -5.03 9.56 4.98
C ILE A 44 -3.74 8.84 5.37
N LEU A 45 -3.84 7.78 6.18
CA LEU A 45 -2.70 6.97 6.58
C LEU A 45 -1.98 6.33 5.38
N VAL A 46 -2.76 5.78 4.44
CA VAL A 46 -2.24 5.16 3.22
C VAL A 46 -1.61 6.22 2.31
N GLU A 47 -2.27 7.37 2.15
CA GLU A 47 -1.75 8.49 1.35
C GLU A 47 -0.43 9.03 1.90
N ASN A 48 -0.32 9.20 3.22
CA ASN A 48 0.91 9.62 3.87
C ASN A 48 2.02 8.57 3.73
N ASP A 49 1.69 7.28 3.82
CA ASP A 49 2.64 6.18 3.63
C ASP A 49 3.20 6.14 2.19
N ILE A 50 2.37 6.40 1.17
CA ILE A 50 2.78 6.37 -0.25
C ILE A 50 3.39 7.69 -0.74
N ARG A 51 3.10 8.83 -0.08
CA ARG A 51 3.57 10.16 -0.49
C ARG A 51 5.08 10.24 -0.73
N PRO A 52 5.98 9.70 0.12
CA PRO A 52 7.43 9.70 -0.15
C PRO A 52 7.79 9.01 -1.46
N THR A 53 7.07 7.93 -1.82
CA THR A 53 7.26 7.23 -3.09
C THR A 53 6.75 8.06 -4.27
N ALA A 54 5.58 8.67 -4.14
CA ALA A 54 5.01 9.52 -5.19
C ALA A 54 5.93 10.72 -5.50
N VAL A 55 6.46 11.37 -4.45
CA VAL A 55 7.43 12.47 -4.58
C VAL A 55 8.77 11.98 -5.12
N GLY A 56 9.26 10.83 -4.61
CA GLY A 56 10.52 10.22 -5.03
C GLY A 56 10.52 9.78 -6.49
N ARG A 57 9.35 9.44 -7.06
CA ARG A 57 9.22 8.99 -8.45
C ARG A 57 9.75 10.01 -9.48
N LYS A 58 9.66 11.32 -9.19
CA LYS A 58 10.22 12.38 -10.02
C LYS A 58 11.73 12.60 -9.83
N ARG A 59 12.32 12.04 -8.76
CA ARG A 59 13.72 12.24 -8.35
C ARG A 59 14.60 11.01 -8.55
N TRP A 60 14.03 9.83 -8.74
CA TRP A 60 14.82 8.61 -8.95
C TRP A 60 15.15 8.43 -10.43
N LEU A 61 16.44 8.44 -10.74
CA LEU A 61 17.02 8.34 -12.08
C LEU A 61 16.69 7.03 -12.83
N PHE A 62 16.12 6.02 -12.16
CA PHE A 62 15.97 4.66 -12.68
C PHE A 62 14.51 4.20 -12.89
N ILE A 63 13.52 5.07 -12.67
CA ILE A 63 12.12 4.74 -12.95
C ILE A 63 11.79 5.12 -14.40
N GLY A 64 12.13 4.25 -15.34
CA GLY A 64 11.83 4.45 -16.77
C GLY A 64 11.23 3.23 -17.47
N HIS A 65 11.21 2.07 -16.82
CA HIS A 65 10.75 0.82 -17.43
C HIS A 65 9.39 0.38 -16.85
N PRO A 66 8.39 -0.05 -17.66
CA PRO A 66 7.07 -0.48 -17.18
C PRO A 66 7.13 -1.54 -16.07
N ASN A 67 8.03 -2.52 -16.20
CA ASN A 67 8.24 -3.57 -15.18
C ASN A 67 8.83 -3.04 -13.85
N ALA A 68 9.39 -1.83 -13.83
CA ALA A 68 9.90 -1.23 -12.60
C ALA A 68 8.77 -0.82 -11.64
N GLY A 69 7.58 -0.50 -12.17
CA GLY A 69 6.42 -0.11 -11.36
C GLY A 69 5.95 -1.22 -10.42
N TRP A 70 5.75 -2.42 -10.97
CA TRP A 70 5.36 -3.60 -10.19
C TRP A 70 6.39 -3.96 -9.11
N ARG A 71 7.68 -4.03 -9.49
CA ARG A 71 8.76 -4.36 -8.54
C ARG A 71 8.84 -3.32 -7.41
N SER A 72 8.69 -2.05 -7.75
CA SER A 72 8.69 -0.97 -6.76
C SER A 72 7.48 -1.10 -5.83
N ALA A 73 6.29 -1.41 -6.34
CA ALA A 73 5.10 -1.65 -5.53
C ALA A 73 5.33 -2.78 -4.51
N VAL A 74 5.90 -3.91 -4.93
CA VAL A 74 6.25 -5.02 -4.03
C VAL A 74 7.19 -4.57 -2.92
N ILE A 75 8.27 -3.85 -3.26
CA ILE A 75 9.24 -3.33 -2.27
C ILE A 75 8.57 -2.38 -1.28
N TYR A 76 7.70 -1.47 -1.74
CA TYR A 76 6.99 -0.55 -0.84
C TYR A 76 6.01 -1.28 0.05
N SER A 77 5.26 -2.24 -0.47
CA SER A 77 4.34 -3.05 0.33
C SER A 77 5.06 -3.76 1.46
N VAL A 78 6.23 -4.36 1.20
CA VAL A 78 7.06 -5.01 2.24
C VAL A 78 7.57 -3.98 3.26
N ARG A 79 8.11 -2.86 2.80
CA ARG A 79 8.64 -1.79 3.67
C ARG A 79 7.55 -1.20 4.57
N ILE A 80 6.39 -0.87 4.01
CA ILE A 80 5.24 -0.32 4.75
C ILE A 80 4.73 -1.36 5.75
N SER A 81 4.66 -2.63 5.35
CA SER A 81 4.24 -3.73 6.24
C SER A 81 5.17 -3.92 7.45
N ALA A 82 6.48 -3.73 7.26
CA ALA A 82 7.46 -3.74 8.35
C ALA A 82 7.29 -2.51 9.27
N ARG A 83 7.17 -1.31 8.69
CA ARG A 83 6.95 -0.07 9.46
C ARG A 83 5.67 -0.12 10.29
N ARG A 84 4.56 -0.60 9.73
CA ARG A 84 3.26 -0.74 10.42
C ARG A 84 3.32 -1.68 11.63
N ARG A 85 4.34 -2.53 11.69
CA ARG A 85 4.61 -3.44 12.82
C ARG A 85 5.73 -2.91 13.74
N CYS A 86 6.06 -1.63 13.63
CA CYS A 86 7.11 -0.98 14.40
C CYS A 86 8.51 -1.60 14.19
N LEU A 87 8.74 -2.30 13.07
CA LEU A 87 10.04 -2.84 12.73
C LEU A 87 10.90 -1.79 12.03
N ASN A 88 12.21 -1.81 12.28
CA ASN A 88 13.16 -1.08 11.45
C ASN A 88 13.24 -1.76 10.06
N PRO A 89 12.79 -1.12 8.96
CA PRO A 89 12.74 -1.79 7.66
C PRO A 89 14.12 -2.14 7.11
N GLN A 90 15.17 -1.39 7.46
CA GLN A 90 16.53 -1.68 7.03
C GLN A 90 17.04 -2.94 7.73
N THR A 91 16.93 -3.03 9.06
CA THR A 91 17.32 -4.22 9.83
C THR A 91 16.58 -5.46 9.34
N TYR A 92 15.25 -5.36 9.17
CA TYR A 92 14.42 -6.44 8.64
C TYR A 92 14.87 -6.90 7.25
N LEU A 93 15.05 -5.97 6.30
CA LEU A 93 15.44 -6.35 4.94
C LEU A 93 16.86 -6.91 4.88
N THR A 94 17.80 -6.38 5.66
CA THR A 94 19.17 -6.90 5.72
C THR A 94 19.18 -8.34 6.20
N ASP A 95 18.47 -8.64 7.28
CA ASP A 95 18.37 -9.99 7.85
C ASP A 95 17.67 -10.96 6.87
N VAL A 96 16.50 -10.59 6.33
CA VAL A 96 15.75 -11.42 5.39
C VAL A 96 16.55 -11.73 4.12
N LEU A 97 17.27 -10.74 3.57
CA LEU A 97 18.11 -10.96 2.39
C LEU A 97 19.34 -11.81 2.71
N ALA A 98 19.92 -11.68 3.91
CA ALA A 98 21.05 -12.49 4.36
C ALA A 98 20.67 -13.96 4.57
N ARG A 99 19.45 -14.25 5.04
CA ARG A 99 18.93 -15.62 5.23
C ARG A 99 18.46 -16.32 3.96
N ARG A 100 18.32 -15.60 2.84
CA ARG A 100 17.83 -16.17 1.58
C ARG A 100 18.61 -17.39 1.07
N PRO A 101 19.95 -17.45 1.18
CA PRO A 101 20.71 -18.62 0.72
C PRO A 101 20.46 -19.89 1.54
N SER A 102 20.07 -19.76 2.80
CA SER A 102 19.92 -20.87 3.75
C SER A 102 18.47 -21.30 3.97
N ILE A 103 17.50 -20.43 3.69
CA ILE A 103 16.08 -20.72 3.95
C ILE A 103 15.39 -21.50 2.82
N LYS A 104 14.57 -22.49 3.18
CA LYS A 104 13.73 -23.21 2.21
C LYS A 104 12.49 -22.39 1.84
N ILE A 105 11.97 -22.59 0.63
CA ILE A 105 10.74 -21.93 0.15
C ILE A 105 9.57 -22.14 1.12
N THR A 106 9.47 -23.33 1.71
CA THR A 106 8.42 -23.67 2.70
C THR A 106 8.47 -22.81 3.96
N GLN A 107 9.62 -22.23 4.29
CA GLN A 107 9.85 -21.44 5.52
C GLN A 107 9.76 -19.92 5.28
N ILE A 108 9.50 -19.47 4.04
CA ILE A 108 9.40 -18.02 3.71
C ILE A 108 8.37 -17.29 4.58
N HIS A 109 7.31 -17.98 4.99
CA HIS A 109 6.26 -17.41 5.84
C HIS A 109 6.78 -16.94 7.22
N GLU A 110 7.89 -17.51 7.70
CA GLU A 110 8.56 -17.09 8.95
C GLU A 110 9.28 -15.75 8.79
N LEU A 111 9.70 -15.42 7.58
CA LEU A 111 10.37 -14.16 7.25
C LEU A 111 9.39 -13.01 6.96
N LEU A 112 8.07 -13.26 6.96
CA LEU A 112 7.10 -12.19 6.78
C LEU A 112 7.21 -11.17 7.92
N PRO A 113 6.94 -9.87 7.68
CA PRO A 113 7.07 -8.85 8.71
C PRO A 113 6.27 -9.12 9.99
N GLY A 114 5.20 -9.92 9.92
CA GLY A 114 4.40 -10.31 11.10
C GLY A 114 4.98 -11.44 11.93
N ASN A 115 5.82 -12.29 11.34
CA ASN A 115 6.39 -13.48 11.98
C ASN A 115 7.89 -13.34 12.22
N TRP A 116 8.49 -12.28 11.67
CA TRP A 116 9.92 -12.06 11.70
C TRP A 116 10.46 -11.96 13.12
N LYS A 117 11.51 -12.74 13.38
CA LYS A 117 12.31 -12.68 14.59
C LYS A 117 13.75 -12.36 14.18
N PRO A 118 14.36 -11.30 14.75
CA PRO A 118 15.75 -11.00 14.46
C PRO A 118 16.62 -12.19 14.87
N GLU A 119 17.61 -12.51 14.05
CA GLU A 119 18.64 -13.45 14.46
C GLU A 119 19.38 -12.70 15.54
N MET A 120 19.51 -13.28 16.73
CA MET A 120 20.43 -12.71 17.71
C MET A 120 21.77 -12.63 16.99
N ALA A 121 22.27 -11.41 16.77
CA ALA A 121 23.58 -11.23 16.18
C ALA A 121 24.54 -12.09 17.02
N SER A 122 25.16 -13.10 16.40
CA SER A 122 26.30 -13.75 17.02
C SER A 122 27.28 -12.65 17.44
N PRO A 123 27.74 -12.65 18.70
CA PRO A 123 28.63 -11.62 19.21
C PRO A 123 29.92 -11.49 18.39
#